data_AF-G4A971-F1
#
_entry.id   AF-G4A971-F1
#
_cell.length_a   1.000
_cell.length_b   1.000
_cell.length_c   1.000
_cell.angle_alpha   90.00
_cell.angle_beta   90.00
_cell.angle_gamma   90.00
#
_symmetry.space_group_name_H-M   'P 1'
#
loop_
_entity.id
_entity.type
_entity.pdbx_description
1 polymer ?
#
loop_
_entity_poly.entity_id
_entity_poly.type
_entity_poly.pdbx_seq_one_letter_code
_entity_poly.pdbx_strand_id
1 'polypeptide(L)'
;MVEFSYKKQGYPDSNRTLEPYILLNKNGIWYLIGLENGKEKTFCFSQIHFLKLTKQTFTPKLEFLEKISQSDSISHGNQLDEVIIKVDAKVAHYFTRRPLLPNQEIIRHIENGELLIACKNIH
;
A
#
# COMPACT_ATOMS: atom_id res chain seq x y z
N MET A 1 -14.67 -18.97 2.40
CA MET A 1 -13.31 -18.50 2.07
C MET A 1 -13.28 -18.19 0.59
N VAL A 2 -12.28 -17.43 0.13
CA VAL A 2 -12.07 -17.14 -1.28
C VAL A 2 -10.69 -17.63 -1.72
N GLU A 3 -10.62 -18.10 -2.95
CA GLU A 3 -9.38 -18.42 -3.63
C GLU A 3 -9.21 -17.51 -4.84
N PHE A 4 -7.98 -17.04 -5.09
CA PHE A 4 -7.68 -16.19 -6.22
C PHE A 4 -6.20 -16.29 -6.59
N SER A 5 -5.85 -15.89 -7.82
CA SER A 5 -4.46 -15.61 -8.17
C SER A 5 -4.17 -14.12 -7.98
N TYR A 6 -2.95 -13.82 -7.52
CA TYR A 6 -2.52 -12.48 -7.19
C TYR A 6 -1.23 -12.14 -7.94
N LYS A 7 -1.27 -11.04 -8.69
CA LYS A 7 -0.16 -10.56 -9.51
C LYS A 7 0.34 -9.20 -9.00
N LYS A 8 1.42 -9.24 -8.22
CA LYS A 8 2.09 -8.03 -7.72
C LYS A 8 3.28 -7.71 -8.63
N GLN A 9 3.37 -6.45 -9.06
CA GLN A 9 4.51 -6.01 -9.88
C GLN A 9 5.85 -6.32 -9.18
N GLY A 10 6.77 -6.94 -9.91
CA GLY A 10 8.09 -7.32 -9.38
C GLY A 10 8.11 -8.62 -8.57
N TYR A 11 6.98 -9.32 -8.44
CA TYR A 11 6.89 -10.62 -7.77
C TYR A 11 6.26 -11.66 -8.70
N PRO A 12 6.61 -12.96 -8.51
CA PRO A 12 5.93 -14.02 -9.24
C PRO A 12 4.45 -14.10 -8.84
N ASP A 13 3.64 -14.54 -9.80
CA ASP A 13 2.22 -14.80 -9.58
C ASP A 13 2.05 -15.84 -8.46
N SER A 14 1.03 -15.63 -7.62
CA SER A 14 0.79 -16.50 -6.46
C SER A 14 -0.68 -16.81 -6.30
N ASN A 15 -1.01 -18.06 -6.00
CA ASN A 15 -2.35 -18.46 -5.62
C ASN A 15 -2.54 -18.23 -4.12
N ARG A 16 -3.70 -17.70 -3.76
CA ARG A 16 -4.04 -17.25 -2.42
C ARG A 16 -5.35 -17.88 -1.99
N THR A 17 -5.40 -18.28 -0.73
CA THR A 17 -6.62 -18.69 -0.04
C THR A 17 -6.80 -17.75 1.15
N LEU A 18 -7.94 -17.05 1.19
CA LEU A 18 -8.19 -15.99 2.15
C LEU A 18 -9.52 -16.23 2.87
N GLU A 19 -9.53 -15.92 4.16
CA GLU A 19 -10.74 -15.59 4.90
C GLU A 19 -11.02 -14.09 4.67
N PRO A 20 -11.95 -13.70 3.77
CA PRO A 20 -12.15 -12.28 3.44
C PRO A 20 -13.01 -11.59 4.52
N TYR A 21 -12.55 -10.47 5.05
CA TYR A 21 -13.25 -9.73 6.10
C TYR A 21 -13.94 -8.47 5.57
N ILE A 22 -13.20 -7.66 4.81
CA ILE A 22 -13.74 -6.40 4.27
C ILE A 22 -13.12 -6.08 2.91
N LEU A 23 -13.92 -5.47 2.06
CA LEU A 23 -13.49 -4.78 0.85
C LEU A 23 -13.63 -3.28 1.13
N LEU A 24 -12.51 -2.55 1.15
CA LEU A 24 -12.48 -1.13 1.48
C LEU A 24 -11.89 -0.30 0.35
N ASN A 25 -12.34 0.95 0.24
CA ASN A 25 -11.79 1.93 -0.70
C ASN A 25 -11.02 2.99 0.07
N LYS A 26 -9.79 3.29 -0.34
CA LYS A 26 -9.04 4.44 0.16
C LYS A 26 -8.36 5.13 -1.01
N ASN A 27 -8.59 6.44 -1.10
CA ASN A 27 -8.06 7.29 -2.16
C ASN A 27 -8.32 6.73 -3.57
N GLY A 28 -9.50 6.13 -3.77
CA GLY A 28 -9.90 5.55 -5.07
C GLY A 28 -9.37 4.14 -5.35
N ILE A 29 -8.53 3.57 -4.48
CA ILE A 29 -8.00 2.22 -4.64
C ILE A 29 -8.77 1.26 -3.72
N TRP A 30 -9.20 0.12 -4.28
CA TRP A 30 -9.91 -0.93 -3.55
C TRP A 30 -8.93 -1.98 -3.00
N TYR A 31 -9.16 -2.38 -1.74
CA TYR A 31 -8.34 -3.36 -1.04
C TYR A 31 -9.20 -4.44 -0.39
N LEU A 32 -8.82 -5.69 -0.61
CA LEU A 32 -9.38 -6.84 0.09
C LEU A 32 -8.51 -7.15 1.31
N ILE A 33 -9.10 -7.07 2.50
CA ILE A 33 -8.45 -7.40 3.76
C ILE A 33 -9.02 -8.69 4.32
N GLY A 34 -8.15 -9.56 4.81
CA GLY A 34 -8.53 -10.84 5.38
C GLY A 34 -7.39 -11.56 6.08
N LEU A 35 -7.65 -12.81 6.46
CA LEU A 35 -6.66 -13.69 7.10
C LEU A 35 -6.22 -14.80 6.14
N GLU A 36 -4.91 -14.93 5.92
CA GLU A 36 -4.27 -16.05 5.23
C GLU A 36 -3.47 -16.84 6.28
N ASN A 37 -3.88 -18.07 6.58
CA ASN A 37 -3.26 -18.90 7.63
C ASN A 37 -3.15 -18.19 8.99
N GLY A 38 -4.21 -17.48 9.38
CA GLY A 38 -4.27 -16.71 10.63
C GLY A 38 -3.47 -15.41 10.63
N LYS A 39 -2.78 -15.05 9.54
CA LYS A 39 -2.03 -13.80 9.40
C LYS A 39 -2.84 -12.79 8.60
N GLU A 40 -2.83 -11.55 9.07
CA GLU A 40 -3.47 -10.43 8.39
C GLU A 40 -2.80 -10.18 7.03
N LYS A 41 -3.63 -10.03 6.01
CA LYS A 41 -3.20 -9.73 4.64
C LYS A 41 -4.11 -8.68 4.02
N THR A 42 -3.48 -7.81 3.24
CA THR A 42 -4.13 -6.78 2.44
C THR A 42 -3.70 -6.97 0.99
N PHE A 43 -4.68 -7.11 0.09
CA PHE A 43 -4.46 -7.27 -1.34
C PHE A 43 -5.09 -6.12 -2.10
N CYS A 44 -4.34 -5.52 -3.03
CA CYS A 44 -4.93 -4.56 -3.96
C CYS A 44 -5.92 -5.31 -4.87
N PHE A 45 -7.19 -4.90 -4.86
CA PHE A 45 -8.26 -5.64 -5.52
C PHE A 45 -8.06 -5.70 -7.04
N SER A 46 -7.48 -4.66 -7.65
CA SER A 46 -7.19 -4.63 -9.10
C SER A 46 -6.09 -5.62 -9.53
N GLN A 47 -5.36 -6.21 -8.58
CA GLN A 47 -4.31 -7.21 -8.83
C GLN A 47 -4.79 -8.66 -8.58
N ILE A 48 -6.05 -8.82 -8.17
CA ILE A 48 -6.70 -10.11 -7.95
C ILE A 48 -7.32 -10.61 -9.25
N HIS A 49 -7.06 -11.88 -9.59
CA HIS A 49 -7.60 -12.53 -10.78
C HIS A 49 -8.21 -13.89 -10.42
N PHE A 50 -9.15 -14.36 -11.25
CA PHE A 50 -9.83 -15.66 -11.09
C PHE A 50 -10.39 -15.91 -9.69
N LEU A 51 -10.95 -14.87 -9.05
CA LEU A 51 -11.54 -14.99 -7.72
C LEU A 51 -12.73 -15.95 -7.74
N LYS A 52 -12.70 -16.93 -6.84
CA LYS A 52 -13.77 -17.91 -6.66
C LYS A 52 -14.07 -18.12 -5.18
N LEU A 53 -15.34 -18.37 -4.90
CA LEU A 53 -15.79 -18.81 -3.58
C LEU A 53 -15.50 -20.29 -3.40
N THR A 54 -15.02 -20.66 -2.22
CA THR A 54 -14.86 -22.07 -1.84
C THR A 54 -16.02 -22.53 -0.97
N LYS A 55 -16.19 -23.85 -0.82
CA LYS A 55 -17.18 -24.44 0.10
C LYS A 55 -16.79 -24.28 1.58
N GLN A 56 -15.58 -23.82 1.87
CA GLN A 56 -15.08 -23.66 3.23
C GLN A 56 -15.64 -22.39 3.85
N THR A 57 -16.15 -22.50 5.06
CA THR A 57 -16.62 -21.37 5.88
C THR A 57 -15.57 -21.02 6.92
N PHE A 58 -15.59 -19.78 7.40
CA PHE A 58 -14.76 -19.32 8.51
C PHE A 58 -15.65 -18.50 9.45
N THR A 59 -15.25 -18.39 10.71
CA THR A 59 -15.95 -17.55 11.70
C THR A 59 -15.22 -16.22 11.79
N PRO A 60 -15.85 -15.08 11.42
CA PRO A 60 -15.22 -13.78 11.54
C PRO A 60 -14.85 -13.47 12.99
N LYS A 61 -13.61 -13.04 13.22
CA LYS A 61 -13.14 -12.53 14.51
C LYS A 61 -13.53 -11.05 14.66
N LEU A 62 -14.39 -10.74 15.63
CA LEU A 62 -14.85 -9.37 15.89
C LEU A 62 -13.70 -8.41 16.21
N GLU A 63 -12.74 -8.85 17.03
CA GLU A 63 -11.54 -8.07 17.38
C GLU A 63 -10.75 -7.62 16.13
N PHE A 64 -10.69 -8.48 15.09
CA PHE A 64 -10.01 -8.12 13.85
C PHE A 64 -10.83 -7.12 13.02
N LEU A 65 -12.16 -7.24 12.99
CA LEU A 65 -13.03 -6.24 12.34
C LEU A 65 -12.91 -4.87 13.00
N GLU A 66 -12.89 -4.83 14.34
CA GLU A 66 -12.69 -3.59 15.11
C GLU A 66 -11.31 -2.99 14.86
N LYS A 67 -10.27 -3.82 14.80
CA LYS A 67 -8.92 -3.36 14.44
C LYS A 67 -8.89 -2.73 13.05
N ILE A 68 -9.54 -3.34 12.06
CA ILE A 68 -9.57 -2.80 10.70
C ILE A 68 -10.30 -1.45 10.66
N SER A 69 -11.40 -1.30 11.40
CA SER A 69 -12.18 -0.06 11.39
C SER A 69 -11.47 1.10 12.10
N GLN A 70 -10.64 0.81 13.09
CA GLN A 70 -9.82 1.80 13.79
C GLN A 70 -8.52 2.14 13.05
N SER A 71 -8.09 1.32 12.09
CA SER A 71 -6.86 1.57 11.33
C SER A 71 -7.09 2.53 10.17
N ASP A 72 -6.55 3.75 10.27
CA ASP A 72 -6.53 4.68 9.14
C ASP A 72 -5.55 4.25 8.03
N SER A 73 -4.65 3.31 8.31
CA SER A 73 -3.55 2.91 7.43
C SER A 73 -3.71 1.47 6.89
N ILE A 74 -4.02 1.38 5.60
CA ILE A 74 -4.07 0.12 4.81
C ILE A 74 -2.70 -0.58 4.76
N SER A 75 -1.64 0.17 5.03
CA SER A 75 -0.25 -0.26 4.96
C SER A 75 0.17 -1.00 6.23
N HIS A 76 -0.35 -2.21 6.45
CA HIS A 76 0.31 -3.15 7.35
C HIS A 76 1.44 -3.84 6.57
N GLY A 77 2.63 -3.19 6.55
CA GLY A 77 3.86 -3.84 6.12
C GLY A 77 4.86 -3.04 5.29
N ASN A 78 4.60 -1.76 4.98
CA ASN A 78 5.59 -0.86 4.35
C ASN A 78 5.21 0.60 4.67
N GLN A 79 5.23 0.97 5.95
CA GLN A 79 5.39 2.38 6.27
C GLN A 79 6.84 2.72 5.92
N LEU A 80 7.03 3.39 4.78
CA LEU A 80 8.32 3.99 4.47
C LEU A 80 8.39 5.25 5.31
N ASP A 81 9.13 5.17 6.42
CA ASP A 81 9.36 6.31 7.30
C ASP A 81 9.94 7.50 6.53
N GLU A 82 10.77 7.19 5.52
CA GLU A 82 11.41 8.14 4.65
C GLU A 82 11.59 7.58 3.24
N VAL A 83 11.28 8.39 2.23
CA VAL A 83 11.63 8.14 0.82
C VAL A 83 12.54 9.24 0.32
N ILE A 84 13.69 8.85 -0.23
CA ILE A 84 14.64 9.77 -0.85
C ILE A 84 14.42 9.80 -2.37
N ILE A 85 14.13 10.98 -2.89
CA ILE A 85 13.89 11.21 -4.32
C ILE A 85 15.01 12.10 -4.86
N LYS A 86 15.65 11.61 -5.91
CA LYS A 86 16.55 12.42 -6.73
C LYS A 86 15.74 13.07 -7.86
N VAL A 87 15.78 14.39 -7.93
CA VAL A 87 15.04 15.19 -8.91
C VAL A 87 16.02 15.79 -9.92
N ASP A 88 15.73 15.58 -11.21
CA ASP A 88 16.53 16.12 -12.31
C ASP A 88 16.50 17.66 -12.33
N ALA A 89 17.61 18.28 -12.71
CA ALA A 89 17.78 19.73 -12.76
C ALA A 89 16.69 20.45 -13.58
N LYS A 90 16.19 19.82 -14.65
CA LYS A 90 15.15 20.41 -15.51
C LYS A 90 13.83 20.66 -14.78
N VAL A 91 13.53 19.85 -13.76
CA VAL A 91 12.26 19.90 -13.01
C VAL A 91 12.45 20.29 -11.54
N ALA A 92 13.69 20.44 -11.07
CA ALA A 92 14.05 20.84 -9.72
C ALA A 92 13.31 22.10 -9.23
N HIS A 93 13.16 23.11 -10.11
CA HIS A 93 12.50 24.38 -9.78
C HIS A 93 11.03 24.24 -9.33
N TYR A 94 10.34 23.17 -9.74
CA TYR A 94 8.96 22.93 -9.31
C TYR A 94 8.88 22.56 -7.82
N PHE A 95 9.88 21.85 -7.31
CA PHE A 95 9.93 21.36 -5.93
C PHE A 95 10.51 22.39 -4.94
N THR A 96 11.28 23.37 -5.42
CA THR A 96 11.77 24.49 -4.59
C THR A 96 10.72 25.59 -4.45
N ARG A 97 9.86 25.78 -5.46
CA ARG A 97 8.82 26.81 -5.44
C ARG A 97 7.72 26.54 -4.40
N ARG A 98 7.35 25.26 -4.23
CA ARG A 98 6.42 24.80 -3.20
C ARG A 98 6.62 23.30 -2.94
N PRO A 99 6.25 22.79 -1.76
CA PRO A 99 6.20 21.35 -1.55
C PRO A 99 5.16 20.72 -2.48
N LEU A 100 5.59 19.70 -3.24
CA LEU A 100 4.73 18.89 -4.11
C LEU A 100 4.51 17.48 -3.56
N LEU A 101 5.26 17.12 -2.53
CA LEU A 101 5.24 15.79 -1.92
C LEU A 101 4.83 15.90 -0.44
N PRO A 102 4.24 14.83 0.14
CA PRO A 102 3.93 14.78 1.56
C PRO A 102 5.19 14.98 2.41
N ASN A 103 5.11 15.89 3.40
CA ASN A 103 6.20 16.20 4.34
C ASN A 103 7.56 16.37 3.63
N GLN A 104 7.56 17.10 2.51
CA GLN A 104 8.73 17.33 1.69
C GLN A 104 9.80 18.12 2.43
N GLU A 105 11.04 17.63 2.41
CA GLU A 105 12.23 18.31 2.90
C GLU A 105 13.33 18.26 1.84
N ILE A 106 13.91 19.42 1.48
CA ILE A 106 15.05 19.46 0.56
C ILE A 106 16.31 19.16 1.35
N ILE A 107 16.91 17.99 1.10
CA ILE A 107 18.13 17.54 1.79
C ILE A 107 19.34 18.25 1.22
N ARG A 108 19.42 18.36 -0.12
CA ARG A 108 20.61 18.90 -0.78
C ARG A 108 20.30 19.45 -2.17
N HIS A 109 20.92 20.60 -2.46
CA HIS A 109 21.14 21.09 -3.81
C HIS A 109 22.46 20.51 -4.34
N ILE A 110 22.40 19.78 -5.45
CA ILE A 110 23.58 19.24 -6.11
C ILE A 110 24.11 20.29 -7.08
N GLU A 111 25.44 20.38 -7.24
CA GLU A 111 26.13 21.41 -8.03
C GLU A 111 25.66 21.47 -9.51
N ASN A 112 25.15 20.36 -10.05
CA ASN A 112 24.59 20.27 -11.40
C ASN A 112 23.13 20.75 -11.51
N GLY A 113 22.54 21.29 -10.45
CA GLY A 113 21.16 21.77 -10.40
C GLY A 113 20.13 20.71 -10.02
N GLU A 114 20.54 19.45 -9.80
CA GLU A 114 19.66 18.39 -9.28
C GLU A 114 19.34 18.63 -7.79
N LEU A 115 18.26 17.99 -7.30
CA LEU A 115 17.88 18.02 -5.89
C LEU A 115 17.79 16.62 -5.30
N LEU A 116 18.18 16.49 -4.04
CA LEU A 116 17.77 15.37 -3.19
C LEU A 116 16.70 15.85 -2.22
N ILE A 117 15.57 15.14 -2.22
CA ILE A 117 14.39 15.46 -1.43
C ILE A 117 14.02 14.25 -0.57
N ALA A 118 13.74 14.47 0.71
CA ALA A 118 13.12 13.50 1.59
C ALA A 118 11.60 13.73 1.64
N CYS A 119 10.85 12.64 1.67
CA CYS A 119 9.44 12.63 2.03
C CYS A 119 9.28 11.78 3.28
N LYS A 120 8.90 12.41 4.40
CA LYS A 120 8.82 11.75 5.70
C LYS A 120 7.39 11.36 6.05
N ASN A 121 7.19 10.42 6.96
CA ASN A 121 5.89 10.09 7.55
C ASN A 121 4.79 9.90 6.49
N ILE A 122 5.07 9.09 5.47
CA ILE A 122 4.12 8.76 4.41
C ILE A 122 3.09 7.78 5.00
N HIS A 123 2.08 8.31 5.69
CA HIS A 123 0.98 7.57 6.33
C HIS A 123 -0.34 7.72 5.55
#